data_AF-A0A7Z0CHC7-F1
#
_entry.id   AF-A0A7Z0CHC7-F1
#
_cell.length_a   1.000
_cell.length_b   1.000
_cell.length_c   1.000
_cell.angle_alpha   90.00
_cell.angle_beta   90.00
_cell.angle_gamma   90.00
#
_symmetry.space_group_name_H-M   'P 1'
#
loop_
_entity.id
_entity.type
_entity.pdbx_description
1 polymer ?
#
loop_
_entity_poly.entity_id
_entity_poly.type
_entity_poly.pdbx_seq_one_letter_code
_entity_poly.pdbx_strand_id
1 'polypeptide(L)' 'MAEAVNGLFKTELIRRGGPWRTVEQFDFATLEYVWWWNNKRPHSELGMRAPIEVEIEYYAGLESAQLATARQGDT' A
#
# COMPACT_ATOMS: atom_id res chain seq x y z
N MET A 1 -10.91 7.75 -4.61
CA MET A 1 -10.06 6.61 -4.16
C MET A 1 -10.08 6.40 -2.65
N ALA A 2 -9.71 7.39 -1.84
CA ALA A 2 -9.69 7.24 -0.37
C ALA A 2 -11.03 6.76 0.24
N GLU A 3 -12.16 7.20 -0.32
CA GLU A 3 -13.49 6.79 0.13
C GLU A 3 -13.75 5.27 -0.06
N ALA A 4 -13.31 4.70 -1.18
CA ALA A 4 -13.47 3.26 -1.44
C ALA A 4 -12.62 2.41 -0.50
N VAL A 5 -11.38 2.85 -0.25
CA VAL A 5 -10.46 2.21 0.72
C VAL A 5 -11.06 2.25 2.13
N ASN A 6 -11.57 3.41 2.56
CA ASN A 6 -12.23 3.55 3.86
C ASN A 6 -13.50 2.69 3.98
N GLY A 7 -14.26 2.56 2.88
CA GLY A 7 -15.42 1.68 2.83
C GLY A 7 -15.05 0.21 3.04
N LEU A 8 -13.98 -0.25 2.38
CA LEU A 8 -13.45 -1.61 2.53
C LEU A 8 -12.88 -1.84 3.93
N PHE A 9 -12.09 -0.92 4.46
CA PHE A 9 -11.57 -0.99 5.84
C PHE A 9 -12.69 -1.19 6.87
N LYS A 10 -13.75 -0.37 6.78
CA LYS A 10 -14.91 -0.50 7.68
C LYS A 10 -15.64 -1.84 7.52
N THR A 11 -15.69 -2.37 6.30
CA THR A 11 -16.43 -3.60 5.99
C THR A 11 -15.66 -4.85 6.36
N GLU A 12 -14.38 -4.91 5.99
CA GLU A 12 -13.51 -6.08 6.13
C GLU A 12 -12.91 -6.17 7.54
N LEU A 13 -12.44 -5.05 8.11
CA LEU A 13 -11.85 -5.06 9.44
C LEU A 13 -12.92 -4.83 10.52
N ILE A 14 -13.55 -3.65 10.54
CA ILE A 14 -14.39 -3.25 11.67
C ILE A 14 -15.63 -4.14 11.82
N ARG A 15 -16.38 -4.37 10.73
CA ARG A 15 -17.65 -5.11 10.77
C ARG A 15 -17.45 -6.63 10.87
N ARG A 16 -16.42 -7.20 10.25
CA ARG A 16 -16.20 -8.67 10.22
C ARG A 16 -15.21 -9.16 11.29
N GLY A 17 -14.27 -8.33 11.75
CA GLY A 17 -13.24 -8.72 12.72
C GLY A 17 -13.64 -8.55 14.19
N GLY A 18 -14.80 -7.97 14.49
CA GLY A 18 -15.29 -7.77 15.85
C GLY A 18 -15.82 -9.05 16.52
N PRO A 19 -16.01 -9.04 17.86
CA PRO A 19 -16.00 -7.88 18.74
C PRO A 19 -14.59 -7.49 19.24
N TRP A 20 -14.30 -6.19 19.19
CA TRP A 20 -13.07 -5.59 19.72
C TRP A 20 -13.25 -5.27 21.19
N ARG A 21 -12.39 -5.80 22.06
CA ARG A 21 -12.53 -5.64 23.52
C ARG A 21 -11.69 -4.49 24.08
N THR A 22 -10.60 -4.14 23.39
CA THR A 22 -9.71 -3.04 23.75
C THR A 22 -9.25 -2.28 22.51
N VAL A 23 -8.74 -1.06 22.72
CA VAL A 23 -8.19 -0.23 21.65
C VAL A 23 -6.92 -0.86 21.08
N GLU A 24 -6.08 -1.44 21.92
CA GLU A 24 -4.82 -2.08 21.51
C GLU A 24 -5.08 -3.23 20.54
N GLN A 25 -6.12 -4.05 20.80
CA GLN A 25 -6.51 -5.13 19.88
C GLN A 25 -6.90 -4.58 18.50
N PHE A 26 -7.62 -3.46 18.48
CA PHE A 26 -8.04 -2.82 17.24
C PHE A 26 -6.85 -2.18 16.50
N ASP A 27 -5.90 -1.58 17.23
CA ASP A 27 -4.70 -0.99 16.66
C ASP A 27 -3.82 -2.07 16.00
N PHE A 28 -3.59 -3.20 16.68
CA PHE A 28 -2.86 -4.32 16.09
C PHE A 28 -3.54 -4.83 14.82
N ALA A 29 -4.86 -5.06 14.86
CA ALA A 29 -5.59 -5.52 13.69
C ALA A 29 -5.58 -4.50 12.54
N THR A 30 -5.56 -3.20 12.86
CA THR A 30 -5.42 -2.12 11.88
C THR A 30 -4.04 -2.14 11.22
N LEU A 31 -2.97 -2.31 12.00
CA LEU A 31 -1.60 -2.45 11.47
C LEU A 31 -1.48 -3.66 10.55
N GLU A 32 -2.04 -4.80 10.95
CA GLU A 32 -2.07 -6.02 10.12
C GLU A 32 -2.85 -5.80 8.83
N TYR A 33 -4.02 -5.14 8.90
CA TYR A 33 -4.82 -4.83 7.72
C TYR A 33 -4.07 -3.93 6.74
N VAL A 34 -3.44 -2.85 7.23
CA VAL A 34 -2.68 -1.93 6.39
C VAL A 34 -1.48 -2.63 5.77
N TRP A 35 -0.76 -3.44 6.55
CA TRP A 35 0.35 -4.23 6.03
C TRP A 35 -0.13 -5.16 4.90
N TRP A 36 -1.19 -5.94 5.13
CA TRP A 36 -1.75 -6.84 4.13
C TRP A 36 -2.21 -6.09 2.88
N TRP A 37 -2.91 -4.96 3.04
CA TRP A 37 -3.40 -4.13 1.94
C TRP A 37 -2.27 -3.65 1.03
N ASN A 38 -1.15 -3.22 1.62
CA ASN A 38 0.00 -2.67 0.89
C ASN A 38 0.96 -3.74 0.35
N ASN A 39 1.10 -4.87 1.02
CA ASN A 39 2.14 -5.86 0.72
C ASN A 39 1.63 -7.12 0.01
N LYS A 40 0.34 -7.43 0.13
CA LYS A 40 -0.21 -8.73 -0.28
C LYS A 40 -1.51 -8.64 -1.08
N ARG A 41 -2.33 -7.61 -0.87
CA ARG A 41 -3.62 -7.49 -1.56
C ARG A 41 -3.41 -7.10 -3.02
N PRO A 42 -3.92 -7.88 -3.99
CA PRO A 42 -3.91 -7.47 -5.39
C PRO A 42 -4.99 -6.41 -5.64
N HIS A 43 -4.67 -5.40 -6.45
CA HIS A 43 -5.61 -4.35 -6.84
C HIS A 43 -5.79 -4.35 -8.35
N SER A 44 -7.05 -4.41 -8.82
CA SER A 44 -7.36 -4.40 -10.26
C SER A 44 -6.86 -3.14 -10.96
N GLU A 45 -6.92 -1.99 -10.28
CA GLU A 45 -6.42 -0.70 -10.76
C GLU A 45 -4.90 -0.69 -10.95
N LEU A 46 -4.17 -1.58 -10.26
CA LEU A 46 -2.72 -1.74 -10.38
C LEU A 46 -2.32 -2.92 -11.28
N GLY A 47 -3.28 -3.50 -12.01
CA GLY A 47 -3.06 -4.68 -12.84
C GLY A 47 -2.91 -5.96 -12.04
N MET A 48 -3.67 -6.11 -10.96
CA MET A 48 -3.63 -7.25 -10.03
C MET A 48 -2.31 -7.40 -9.26
N ARG A 49 -1.57 -6.30 -9.11
CA ARG A 49 -0.35 -6.22 -8.30
C ARG A 49 -0.63 -5.61 -6.93
N ALA A 50 0.24 -5.91 -5.98
CA ALA A 50 0.27 -5.25 -4.69
C ALA A 50 0.86 -3.83 -4.82
N PRO A 51 0.43 -2.87 -3.98
CA PRO A 51 0.94 -1.50 -4.04
C PRO A 51 2.46 -1.42 -3.92
N ILE A 52 3.06 -2.24 -3.03
CA ILE A 52 4.53 -2.26 -2.86
C ILE A 52 5.29 -2.62 -4.15
N GLU A 53 4.74 -3.49 -4.99
CA GLU A 53 5.38 -3.87 -6.26
C GLU A 53 5.43 -2.67 -7.22
N VAL A 54 4.34 -1.91 -7.27
CA VAL A 54 4.24 -0.70 -8.09
C VAL A 54 5.16 0.40 -7.58
N GLU A 55 5.24 0.58 -6.25
CA GLU A 55 6.16 1.56 -5.65
C GLU A 55 7.62 1.20 -5.93
N ILE A 56 8.02 -0.07 -5.78
CA ILE A 56 9.38 -0.52 -6.09
C ILE A 56 9.76 -0.21 -7.54
N GLU A 57 8.88 -0.55 -8.50
CA GLU A 57 9.11 -0.25 -9.92
C GLU A 57 9.22 1.26 -10.17
N TYR A 58 8.35 2.05 -9.56
CA TYR A 58 8.34 3.51 -9.70
C TYR A 58 9.66 4.12 -9.21
N TYR A 59 10.12 3.74 -8.01
CA TYR A 59 11.36 4.27 -7.44
C TYR A 59 12.60 3.81 -8.22
N ALA A 60 12.64 2.57 -8.69
CA ALA A 60 13.73 2.09 -9.55
C ALA A 60 13.83 2.90 -10.86
N GLY A 61 12.68 3.25 -11.45
CA GLY A 61 12.63 4.13 -12.63
C GLY A 61 13.12 5.54 -12.33
N LEU A 62 12.76 6.11 -11.18
CA LEU A 62 13.20 7.44 -10.76
C LEU A 62 14.71 7.49 -10.56
N GLU A 63 15.29 6.52 -9.86
CA GLU A 63 16.75 6.42 -9.66
C GLU A 63 17.48 6.30 -11.01
N SER A 64 16.95 5.49 -11.92
CA SER A 64 17.52 5.31 -13.26
C SER A 64 17.52 6.62 -14.06
N ALA A 65 16.45 7.41 -13.99
CA ALA A 65 16.35 8.70 -14.66
C ALA A 65 17.30 9.75 -14.05
N GLN A 66 17.47 9.72 -12.72
CA GLN A 66 18.42 10.59 -12.01
C GLN A 66 19.87 10.28 -12.41
N LEU A 67 20.25 9.00 -12.47
CA LEU A 67 21.57 8.56 -12.93
C LEU A 67 21.83 8.95 -14.39
N ALA A 68 20.83 8.83 -15.26
CA ALA A 68 20.95 9.24 -16.67
C ALA A 68 21.16 10.76 -16.82
N THR A 69 20.46 11.56 -16.01
CA THR A 69 20.61 13.02 -15.99
C THR A 69 21.98 13.44 -15.46
N ALA A 70 22.45 12.81 -14.38
CA ALA A 70 23.77 13.08 -13.81
C ALA A 70 24.90 12.78 -14.82
N ARG A 71 24.79 11.69 -15.57
CA ARG A 71 25.78 11.32 -16.62
C ARG A 71 25.80 12.28 -17.81
N GLN A 72 24.68 12.94 -18.12
CA GLN A 72 24.60 13.92 -19.22
C GLN A 72 25.20 15.29 -18.86
N GLY A 73 25.39 15.59 -17.57
CA GLY A 73 26.00 16.85 -17.11
C GLY A 73 27.53 16.83 -17.01
N ASP A 74 28.16 15.68 -17.19
CA ASP A 74 29.62 15.46 -17.08
C ASP A 74 30.37 15.54 -18.44
N THR A 75 29.69 16.00 -19.50
CA THR A 75 30.28 16.30 -20.83
C THR A 75 29.99 17.72 -21.24
#